data_AF-X1N3N8-F1
#
_entry.id   AF-X1N3N8-F1
#
_cell.length_a   1.000
_cell.length_b   1.000
_cell.length_c   1.000
_cell.angle_alpha   90.00
_cell.angle_beta   90.00
_cell.angle_gamma   90.00
#
_symmetry.space_group_name_H-M   'P 1'
#
loop_
_entity.id
_entity.type
_entity.pdbx_description
1 polymer ?
#
loop_
_entity_poly.entity_id
_entity_poly.type
_entity_poly.pdbx_seq_one_letter_code
_entity_poly.pdbx_strand_id
1 'polypeptide(L)'
;MDYAAIIGGCVGCSSVIGAELAGIEPAGTMPHALIIVMGDTVKATIAFDKHMPAEVPRVSLVDTFRDEPEESLRVAEALGEKLDSVRLDTPGERGRVTASLVKEVRARLDLVGFSKVKIFVSGGIDPERITYFIENGAPVDGFGVGSYISG
;
A
#
# COMPACT_ATOMS: atom_id res chain seq x y z
N MET A 1 12.80 2.53 -17.74
CA MET A 1 11.61 3.21 -17.18
C MET A 1 11.87 3.57 -15.74
N ASP A 2 11.95 2.58 -14.85
CA ASP A 2 12.22 2.79 -13.42
C ASP A 2 13.45 3.65 -13.11
N TYR A 3 14.59 3.45 -13.81
CA TYR A 3 15.75 4.35 -13.69
C TYR A 3 15.36 5.82 -13.91
N ALA A 4 14.61 6.11 -14.98
CA ALA A 4 14.18 7.47 -15.30
C ALA A 4 13.16 7.99 -14.26
N ALA A 5 12.29 7.13 -13.73
CA ALA A 5 11.36 7.50 -12.66
C ALA A 5 12.11 7.91 -11.38
N ILE A 6 13.16 7.18 -11.00
CA ILE A 6 14.02 7.54 -9.87
C ILE A 6 14.71 8.88 -10.11
N ILE A 7 15.36 9.06 -11.27
CA ILE A 7 15.98 10.35 -11.62
C ILE A 7 14.96 11.50 -11.65
N GLY A 8 13.71 11.21 -12.02
CA GLY A 8 12.60 12.15 -12.02
C GLY A 8 12.02 12.48 -10.64
N GLY A 9 12.45 11.81 -9.58
CA GLY A 9 12.08 12.13 -8.20
C GLY A 9 11.29 11.05 -7.45
N CYS A 10 11.05 9.88 -8.05
CA CYS A 10 10.50 8.74 -7.30
C CYS A 10 11.51 8.22 -6.27
N VAL A 11 11.03 7.91 -5.07
CA VAL A 11 11.88 7.42 -3.95
C VAL A 11 12.30 5.95 -4.12
N GLY A 12 11.51 5.16 -4.86
CA GLY A 12 11.76 3.74 -5.10
C GLY A 12 11.07 3.25 -6.36
N CYS A 13 11.41 2.05 -6.81
CA CYS A 13 10.87 1.43 -8.01
C CYS A 13 10.66 -0.08 -7.83
N SER A 14 9.88 -0.70 -8.71
CA SER A 14 9.42 -2.09 -8.53
C SER A 14 10.22 -3.13 -9.31
N SER A 15 10.87 -2.75 -10.41
CA SER A 15 11.66 -3.70 -11.20
C SER A 15 13.07 -3.86 -10.64
N VAL A 16 13.52 -5.11 -10.60
CA VAL A 16 14.87 -5.47 -10.12
C VAL A 16 15.96 -4.77 -10.96
N ILE A 17 15.86 -4.87 -12.29
CA ILE A 17 16.85 -4.25 -13.20
C ILE A 17 16.81 -2.72 -13.10
N GLY A 18 15.61 -2.14 -12.94
CA GLY A 18 15.46 -0.70 -12.78
C GLY A 18 16.11 -0.17 -11.50
N ALA A 19 15.94 -0.90 -10.40
CA ALA A 19 16.55 -0.60 -9.11
C ALA A 19 18.07 -0.75 -9.16
N GLU A 20 18.58 -1.84 -9.76
CA GLU A 20 20.01 -2.08 -9.96
C GLU A 20 20.67 -0.95 -10.77
N LEU A 21 20.06 -0.54 -11.89
CA LEU A 21 20.54 0.57 -12.71
C LEU A 21 20.55 1.91 -11.96
N ALA A 22 19.63 2.10 -11.01
CA ALA A 22 19.54 3.30 -10.19
C ALA A 22 20.38 3.22 -8.90
N GLY A 23 21.02 2.07 -8.61
CA GLY A 23 21.82 1.85 -7.41
C GLY A 23 21.00 1.83 -6.11
N ILE A 24 19.74 1.38 -6.18
CA ILE A 24 18.84 1.25 -5.02
C ILE A 24 18.29 -0.18 -4.92
N GLU A 25 17.69 -0.52 -3.77
CA GLU A 25 16.96 -1.77 -3.62
C GLU A 25 15.55 -1.65 -4.23
N PRO A 26 15.05 -2.68 -4.94
CA PRO A 26 13.69 -2.68 -5.44
C PRO A 26 12.69 -2.76 -4.29
N ALA A 27 11.56 -2.07 -4.45
CA ALA A 27 10.48 -2.02 -3.48
C ALA A 27 9.21 -2.71 -4.01
N GLY A 28 8.54 -3.45 -3.14
CA GLY A 28 7.29 -4.13 -3.48
C GLY A 28 6.49 -4.49 -2.24
N THR A 29 5.19 -4.70 -2.43
CA THR A 29 4.26 -5.16 -1.39
C THR A 29 3.74 -6.55 -1.74
N MET A 30 3.03 -7.21 -0.82
CA MET A 30 2.32 -8.43 -1.16
C MET A 30 1.26 -8.15 -2.26
N PRO A 31 1.08 -9.05 -3.26
CA PRO A 31 0.09 -8.87 -4.32
C PRO A 31 -1.28 -9.48 -3.97
N HIS A 32 -2.36 -9.00 -4.61
CA HIS A 32 -3.69 -9.61 -4.50
C HIS A 32 -3.69 -11.11 -4.80
N ALA A 33 -2.87 -11.57 -5.74
CA ALA A 33 -2.77 -12.97 -6.12
C ALA A 33 -2.44 -13.88 -4.91
N LEU A 34 -1.58 -13.42 -4.00
CA LEU A 34 -1.25 -14.17 -2.78
C LEU A 34 -2.48 -14.28 -1.87
N ILE A 35 -3.21 -13.18 -1.68
CA ILE A 35 -4.42 -13.15 -0.85
C ILE A 35 -5.50 -14.06 -1.43
N ILE A 36 -5.69 -14.02 -2.75
CA ILE A 36 -6.67 -14.85 -3.46
C ILE A 36 -6.35 -16.34 -3.31
N VAL A 37 -5.09 -16.74 -3.53
CA VAL A 37 -4.67 -18.15 -3.42
C VAL A 37 -4.82 -18.66 -1.98
N MET A 38 -4.56 -17.82 -0.98
CA MET A 38 -4.72 -18.15 0.44
C MET A 38 -6.17 -18.09 0.94
N GLY A 39 -7.06 -17.43 0.17
CA GLY A 39 -8.48 -17.29 0.46
C GLY A 39 -8.82 -16.38 1.63
N ASP A 40 -7.85 -15.66 2.19
CA ASP A 40 -8.05 -14.71 3.30
C ASP A 40 -6.82 -13.78 3.44
N THR A 41 -7.07 -12.49 3.63
CA THR A 41 -6.01 -11.47 3.75
C THR A 41 -5.14 -11.73 4.97
N VAL A 42 -5.72 -11.96 6.15
CA VAL A 42 -4.96 -12.18 7.38
C VAL A 42 -4.04 -13.39 7.26
N LYS A 43 -4.54 -14.51 6.73
CA LYS A 43 -3.71 -15.70 6.46
C LYS A 43 -2.56 -15.40 5.51
N ALA A 44 -2.80 -14.66 4.45
CA ALA A 44 -1.78 -14.27 3.49
C ALA A 44 -0.73 -13.35 4.12
N THR A 45 -1.15 -12.38 4.93
CA THR A 45 -0.25 -11.43 5.60
C THR A 45 0.60 -12.11 6.67
N ILE A 46 0.05 -13.05 7.45
CA ILE A 46 0.81 -13.89 8.39
C ILE A 46 1.81 -14.79 7.65
N ALA A 47 1.40 -15.38 6.52
CA ALA A 47 2.31 -16.19 5.70
C ALA A 47 3.45 -15.34 5.12
N PHE A 48 3.16 -14.13 4.66
CA PHE A 48 4.17 -13.17 4.20
C PHE A 48 5.15 -12.82 5.33
N ASP A 49 4.66 -12.50 6.53
CA ASP A 49 5.50 -12.24 7.71
C ASP A 49 6.41 -13.41 8.06
N LYS A 50 5.91 -14.64 7.94
CA LYS A 50 6.67 -15.85 8.27
C LYS A 50 7.81 -16.13 7.28
N HIS A 51 7.62 -15.81 6.00
CA HIS A 51 8.50 -16.28 4.93
C HIS A 51 9.42 -15.20 4.35
N MET A 52 9.10 -13.92 4.53
CA MET A 52 9.93 -12.83 4.02
C MET A 52 11.02 -12.41 5.01
N PRO A 53 12.20 -11.96 4.53
CA PRO A 53 13.25 -11.40 5.39
C PRO A 53 12.73 -10.23 6.24
N ALA A 54 13.26 -10.04 7.45
CA ALA A 54 12.72 -9.08 8.42
C ALA A 54 12.86 -7.62 7.96
N GLU A 55 13.85 -7.34 7.12
CA GLU A 55 14.12 -6.05 6.49
C GLU A 55 13.05 -5.62 5.47
N VAL A 56 12.26 -6.56 4.94
CA VAL A 56 11.17 -6.26 4.00
C VAL A 56 9.95 -5.77 4.78
N PRO A 57 9.45 -4.54 4.54
CA PRO A 57 8.28 -4.04 5.24
C PRO A 57 7.04 -4.92 5.03
N ARG A 58 6.27 -5.17 6.09
CA ARG A 58 4.99 -5.87 6.00
C ARG A 58 3.92 -4.87 5.59
N VAL A 59 3.70 -4.78 4.28
CA VAL A 59 2.67 -3.93 3.67
C VAL A 59 1.54 -4.81 3.14
N SER A 60 0.36 -4.72 3.76
CA SER A 60 -0.80 -5.56 3.41
C SER A 60 -1.77 -4.84 2.48
N LEU A 61 -2.15 -5.48 1.37
CA LEU A 61 -3.33 -5.04 0.60
C LEU A 61 -4.60 -5.37 1.38
N VAL A 62 -5.55 -4.45 1.43
CA VAL A 62 -6.75 -4.56 2.29
C VAL A 62 -8.07 -4.44 1.52
N ASP A 63 -8.01 -4.34 0.19
CA ASP A 63 -9.16 -4.16 -0.70
C ASP A 63 -9.54 -5.42 -1.50
N THR A 64 -9.01 -6.60 -1.11
CA THR A 64 -9.22 -7.85 -1.89
C THR A 64 -10.60 -8.48 -1.68
N PHE A 65 -11.03 -8.64 -0.42
CA PHE A 65 -12.26 -9.39 -0.09
C PHE A 65 -13.28 -8.58 0.70
N ARG A 66 -12.82 -7.77 1.66
CA ARG A 66 -13.69 -6.96 2.53
C ARG A 66 -13.49 -5.48 2.26
N ASP A 67 -14.28 -4.69 2.97
CA ASP A 67 -14.13 -3.24 3.03
C ASP A 67 -12.81 -2.87 3.71
N GLU A 68 -12.10 -1.90 3.15
CA GLU A 68 -10.73 -1.57 3.51
C GLU A 68 -10.56 -1.18 4.99
N PRO A 69 -11.44 -0.38 5.62
CA PRO A 69 -11.38 -0.10 7.04
C PRO A 69 -11.57 -1.34 7.92
N GLU A 70 -12.44 -2.28 7.52
CA GLU A 70 -12.62 -3.54 8.27
C GLU A 70 -11.38 -4.43 8.13
N GLU A 71 -10.91 -4.62 6.91
CA GLU A 71 -9.78 -5.51 6.64
C GLU A 71 -8.48 -4.96 7.22
N SER A 72 -8.30 -3.63 7.24
CA SER A 72 -7.17 -2.96 7.89
C SER A 72 -7.08 -3.27 9.38
N LEU A 73 -8.21 -3.29 10.09
CA LEU A 73 -8.25 -3.67 11.50
C LEU A 73 -7.86 -5.14 11.69
N ARG A 74 -8.40 -6.03 10.87
CA ARG A 74 -8.10 -7.47 10.94
C ARG A 74 -6.61 -7.77 10.76
N VAL A 75 -5.95 -7.13 9.79
CA VAL A 75 -4.52 -7.34 9.58
C VAL A 75 -3.66 -6.68 10.66
N ALA A 76 -4.07 -5.52 11.16
CA ALA A 76 -3.39 -4.83 12.25
C ALA A 76 -3.45 -5.62 13.56
N GLU A 77 -4.62 -6.17 13.91
CA GLU A 77 -4.78 -7.05 15.07
C GLU A 77 -3.93 -8.32 14.96
N ALA A 78 -3.81 -8.89 13.76
CA ALA A 78 -3.09 -10.14 13.54
C ALA A 78 -1.56 -9.98 13.56
N LEU A 79 -1.02 -8.90 13.00
CA LEU A 79 0.43 -8.66 12.97
C LEU A 79 0.95 -7.77 14.11
N GLY A 80 0.07 -6.99 14.75
CA GLY A 80 0.45 -6.06 15.80
C GLY A 80 1.51 -5.07 15.33
N GLU A 81 2.57 -4.91 16.14
CA GLU A 81 3.68 -4.00 15.86
C GLU A 81 4.51 -4.37 14.61
N LYS A 82 4.34 -5.58 14.06
CA LYS A 82 5.04 -6.01 12.86
C LYS A 82 4.45 -5.44 11.57
N LEU A 83 3.20 -4.98 11.60
CA LEU A 83 2.56 -4.38 10.43
C LEU A 83 3.16 -2.98 10.21
N ASP A 84 3.87 -2.80 9.10
CA ASP A 84 4.38 -1.46 8.74
C ASP A 84 3.25 -0.60 8.17
N SER A 85 2.46 -1.16 7.24
CA SER A 85 1.46 -0.39 6.53
C SER A 85 0.33 -1.22 5.93
N VAL A 86 -0.79 -0.53 5.67
CA VAL A 86 -1.86 -1.01 4.80
C VAL A 86 -1.79 -0.28 3.46
N ARG A 87 -2.08 -0.99 2.37
CA ARG A 87 -2.13 -0.46 1.02
C ARG A 87 -3.56 -0.52 0.49
N LEU A 88 -4.06 0.62 0.04
CA LEU A 88 -5.37 0.77 -0.58
C LEU A 88 -5.19 0.82 -2.09
N ASP A 89 -5.74 -0.18 -2.80
CA ASP A 89 -5.71 -0.26 -4.27
C ASP A 89 -7.12 -0.40 -4.88
N THR A 90 -8.12 0.16 -4.19
CA THR A 90 -9.55 -0.01 -4.50
C THR A 90 -9.85 0.17 -6.00
N PRO A 91 -10.49 -0.82 -6.65
CA PRO A 91 -10.74 -0.78 -8.09
C PRO A 91 -11.75 0.31 -8.48
N GLY A 92 -11.75 0.69 -9.75
CA GLY A 92 -12.60 1.76 -10.28
C GLY A 92 -14.10 1.48 -10.12
N GLU A 93 -14.48 0.22 -10.24
CA GLU A 93 -15.85 -0.30 -10.09
C GLU A 93 -16.36 -0.15 -8.65
N ARG A 94 -15.45 -0.04 -7.67
CA ARG A 94 -15.76 0.26 -6.27
C ARG A 94 -15.57 1.75 -5.91
N GLY A 95 -15.35 2.61 -6.90
CA GLY A 95 -15.25 4.06 -6.69
C GLY A 95 -13.84 4.59 -6.46
N ARG A 96 -12.80 3.74 -6.60
CA ARG A 96 -11.39 4.06 -6.31
C ARG A 96 -11.14 4.45 -4.85
N VAL A 97 -9.87 4.63 -4.51
CA VAL A 97 -9.49 5.18 -3.19
C VAL A 97 -9.91 6.66 -3.12
N THR A 98 -10.60 7.05 -2.07
CA THR A 98 -11.06 8.44 -1.81
C THR A 98 -10.42 9.01 -0.55
N ALA A 99 -10.39 10.33 -0.42
CA ALA A 99 -9.84 10.99 0.78
C ALA A 99 -10.63 10.62 2.06
N SER A 100 -11.95 10.44 1.94
CA SER A 100 -12.80 10.00 3.05
C SER A 100 -12.48 8.57 3.47
N LEU A 101 -12.24 7.66 2.52
CA LEU A 101 -11.85 6.27 2.82
C LEU A 101 -10.53 6.22 3.59
N VAL A 102 -9.53 6.97 3.14
CA VAL A 102 -8.23 7.06 3.83
C VAL A 102 -8.39 7.59 5.26
N LYS A 103 -9.18 8.66 5.44
CA LYS A 103 -9.46 9.21 6.78
C LYS A 103 -10.19 8.22 7.67
N GLU A 104 -11.12 7.45 7.13
CA GLU A 104 -11.84 6.41 7.86
C GLU A 104 -10.91 5.28 8.30
N VAL A 105 -10.09 4.76 7.40
CA VAL A 105 -9.06 3.75 7.72
C VAL A 105 -8.14 4.25 8.83
N ARG A 106 -7.64 5.48 8.70
CA ARG A 106 -6.80 6.12 9.73
C ARG A 106 -7.51 6.20 11.08
N ALA A 107 -8.72 6.76 11.10
CA ALA A 107 -9.50 6.93 12.32
C ALA A 107 -9.77 5.58 13.01
N ARG A 108 -10.13 4.54 12.25
CA ARG A 108 -10.37 3.21 12.82
C ARG A 108 -9.11 2.59 13.39
N LEU A 109 -7.98 2.65 12.68
CA LEU A 109 -6.69 2.16 13.18
C LEU A 109 -6.26 2.91 14.45
N ASP A 110 -6.45 4.23 14.50
CA ASP A 110 -6.10 5.05 15.67
C ASP A 110 -6.95 4.71 16.89
N LEU A 111 -8.26 4.50 16.70
CA LEU A 111 -9.19 4.15 17.77
C LEU A 111 -8.80 2.86 18.51
N VAL A 112 -8.17 1.91 17.82
CA VAL A 112 -7.70 0.65 18.41
C VAL A 112 -6.20 0.64 18.73
N GLY A 113 -5.52 1.79 18.62
CA GLY A 113 -4.13 1.96 19.04
C GLY A 113 -3.05 1.70 17.98
N PHE A 114 -3.42 1.48 16.71
CA PHE A 114 -2.49 1.24 15.60
C PHE A 114 -2.08 2.54 14.86
N SER A 115 -1.79 3.60 15.61
CA SER A 115 -1.46 4.92 15.06
C SER A 115 -0.13 4.99 14.29
N LYS A 116 0.72 3.98 14.43
CA LYS A 116 2.00 3.87 13.72
C LYS A 116 1.90 3.16 12.36
N VAL A 117 0.82 2.43 12.10
CA VAL A 117 0.62 1.72 10.82
C VAL A 117 0.42 2.75 9.73
N LYS A 118 1.26 2.80 8.71
CA LYS A 118 1.15 3.79 7.62
C LYS A 118 0.08 3.41 6.60
N ILE A 119 -0.38 4.37 5.81
CA ILE A 119 -1.35 4.17 4.73
C ILE A 119 -0.71 4.52 3.39
N PHE A 120 -0.60 3.52 2.53
CA PHE A 120 -0.19 3.68 1.13
C PHE A 120 -1.40 3.64 0.21
N VAL A 121 -1.38 4.48 -0.83
CA VAL A 121 -2.44 4.51 -1.84
C VAL A 121 -1.84 4.23 -3.21
N SER A 122 -2.48 3.36 -3.98
CA SER A 122 -2.13 3.10 -5.39
C SER A 122 -3.39 3.03 -6.26
N GLY A 123 -3.19 2.71 -7.54
CA GLY A 123 -4.30 2.47 -8.47
C GLY A 123 -4.74 3.74 -9.19
N GLY A 124 -4.17 3.96 -10.37
CA GLY A 124 -4.49 5.11 -11.22
C GLY A 124 -4.19 6.45 -10.54
N ILE A 125 -3.05 6.56 -9.87
CA ILE A 125 -2.57 7.81 -9.25
C ILE A 125 -1.87 8.67 -10.29
N ASP A 126 -2.19 9.96 -10.29
CA ASP A 126 -1.64 11.04 -11.11
C ASP A 126 -1.47 12.31 -10.24
N PRO A 127 -0.85 13.39 -10.75
CA PRO A 127 -0.66 14.63 -9.98
C PRO A 127 -1.96 15.24 -9.47
N GLU A 128 -3.05 15.16 -10.24
CA GLU A 128 -4.37 15.66 -9.86
C GLU A 128 -4.92 14.89 -8.65
N ARG A 129 -4.79 13.57 -8.62
CA ARG A 129 -5.20 12.74 -7.48
C ARG A 129 -4.32 12.94 -6.27
N ILE A 130 -3.00 13.07 -6.44
CA ILE A 130 -2.10 13.41 -5.33
C ILE A 130 -2.53 14.74 -4.70
N THR A 131 -2.76 15.76 -5.54
CA THR A 131 -3.25 17.08 -5.10
C THR A 131 -4.58 16.95 -4.36
N TYR A 132 -5.54 16.18 -4.90
CA TYR A 132 -6.81 15.92 -4.25
C TYR A 132 -6.66 15.35 -2.83
N PHE A 133 -5.79 14.35 -2.62
CA PHE A 133 -5.56 13.79 -1.28
C PHE A 133 -4.95 14.82 -0.31
N ILE A 134 -3.98 15.61 -0.78
CA ILE A 134 -3.31 16.65 0.02
C ILE A 134 -4.29 17.76 0.40
N GLU A 135 -5.03 18.33 -0.55
CA GLU A 135 -5.98 19.42 -0.32
C GLU A 135 -7.14 18.99 0.60
N ASN A 136 -7.54 17.73 0.52
CA ASN A 136 -8.55 17.18 1.43
C ASN A 136 -7.96 16.75 2.78
N GLY A 137 -6.66 16.89 3.04
CA GLY A 137 -6.03 16.50 4.29
C GLY A 137 -6.17 15.00 4.59
N ALA A 138 -6.07 14.16 3.56
CA ALA A 138 -6.06 12.72 3.73
C ALA A 138 -4.68 12.26 4.26
N PRO A 139 -4.62 11.49 5.35
CA PRO A 139 -3.37 10.98 5.91
C PRO A 139 -2.81 9.84 5.05
N VAL A 140 -2.14 10.18 3.95
CA VAL A 140 -1.44 9.24 3.07
C VAL A 140 0.06 9.37 3.30
N ASP A 141 0.72 8.25 3.58
CA ASP A 141 2.16 8.20 3.84
C ASP A 141 2.98 7.94 2.56
N GLY A 142 2.35 7.40 1.52
CA GLY A 142 3.01 7.20 0.24
C GLY A 142 2.08 6.82 -0.90
N PHE A 143 2.54 7.08 -2.13
CA PHE A 143 1.80 6.83 -3.36
C PHE A 143 2.53 5.83 -4.26
N GLY A 144 1.81 4.82 -4.73
CA GLY A 144 2.24 3.96 -5.82
C GLY A 144 1.74 4.52 -7.16
N VAL A 145 2.66 5.03 -7.98
CA VAL A 145 2.35 5.62 -9.29
C VAL A 145 2.88 4.71 -10.40
N GLY A 146 1.99 4.23 -11.26
CA GLY A 146 2.31 3.30 -12.36
C GLY A 146 2.10 3.92 -13.73
N SER A 147 0.95 3.63 -14.33
CA SER A 147 0.60 3.99 -15.72
C SER A 147 0.87 5.45 -16.10
N TYR A 148 0.67 6.39 -15.17
CA TYR A 148 0.93 7.80 -15.44
C TYR A 148 2.41 8.10 -15.76
N ILE A 149 3.35 7.40 -15.11
CA ILE A 149 4.80 7.57 -15.33
C ILE A 149 5.29 6.67 -16.46
N SER A 150 4.77 5.44 -16.54
CA SER A 150 5.25 4.44 -17.50
C SER A 150 4.81 4.69 -18.94
N GLY A 151 3.69 5.39 -19.13
CA GLY A 151 2.91 5.33 -20.36
C GLY A 151 1.95 4.15 -20.36
#